data_AF-A0A7X6J7K2-F1
#
_entry.id   AF-A0A7X6J7K2-F1
#
_cell.length_a   1.000
_cell.length_b   1.000
_cell.length_c   1.000
_cell.angle_alpha   90.00
_cell.angle_beta   90.00
_cell.angle_gamma   90.00
#
_symmetry.space_group_name_H-M   'P 1'
#
loop_
_entity.id
_entity.type
_entity.pdbx_description
1 polymer ?
#
loop_
_entity_poly.entity_id
_entity_poly.type
_entity_poly.pdbx_seq_one_letter_code
_entity_poly.pdbx_strand_id
1 'polypeptide(L)'
;MLSELIQQFETASAAYAADNGLERDDDWFVLKLQEEMGELTQIWNKTTGRGRRRGMSDEQLATALADETADLLGHVLLFAHRNGLDLAAAVERKWCFRPRED
;
A
#
# COMPACT_ATOMS: atom_id res chain seq x y z
N MET A 1 -3.09 -16.22 -5.62
CA MET A 1 -2.33 -15.24 -4.80
C MET A 1 -2.59 -13.76 -5.14
N LEU A 2 -1.97 -13.15 -6.17
CA LEU A 2 -2.02 -11.68 -6.34
C LEU A 2 -3.44 -11.13 -6.56
N SER A 3 -4.23 -11.82 -7.39
CA SER A 3 -5.63 -11.45 -7.66
C SER A 3 -6.52 -11.58 -6.42
N GLU A 4 -6.29 -12.58 -5.57
CA GLU A 4 -7.02 -12.75 -4.31
C GLU A 4 -6.67 -11.64 -3.32
N LEU A 5 -5.38 -11.30 -3.22
CA LEU A 5 -4.92 -10.22 -2.37
C LEU A 5 -5.49 -8.87 -2.83
N ILE A 6 -5.49 -8.61 -4.14
CA ILE A 6 -6.17 -7.45 -4.73
C ILE A 6 -7.64 -7.40 -4.30
N GLN A 7 -8.35 -8.52 -4.38
CA GLN A 7 -9.77 -8.56 -4.03
C GLN A 7 -10.02 -8.29 -2.53
N GLN A 8 -9.14 -8.78 -1.66
CA GLN A 8 -9.20 -8.51 -0.22
C GLN A 8 -8.97 -7.02 0.09
N PHE A 9 -7.94 -6.42 -0.52
CA PHE A 9 -7.70 -4.97 -0.42
C PHE A 9 -8.87 -4.17 -0.97
N GLU A 10 -9.44 -4.55 -2.12
CA GLU A 10 -10.57 -3.86 -2.73
C GLU A 10 -11.79 -3.88 -1.81
N THR A 11 -12.08 -5.03 -1.19
CA THR A 11 -13.19 -5.16 -0.23
C THR A 11 -12.99 -4.26 0.98
N ALA A 12 -11.79 -4.26 1.57
CA ALA A 12 -11.47 -3.43 2.73
C ALA A 12 -11.51 -1.93 2.39
N SER A 13 -10.92 -1.54 1.26
CA SER A 13 -10.88 -0.15 0.78
C SER A 13 -12.28 0.39 0.45
N ALA A 14 -13.13 -0.43 -0.17
CA ALA A 14 -14.51 -0.06 -0.47
C ALA A 14 -15.35 0.13 0.80
N ALA A 15 -15.20 -0.76 1.78
CA ALA A 15 -15.86 -0.61 3.08
C ALA A 15 -15.42 0.68 3.79
N TYR A 16 -14.10 0.93 3.84
CA TYR A 16 -13.56 2.16 4.43
C TYR A 16 -14.11 3.42 3.76
N ALA A 17 -14.14 3.46 2.42
CA ALA A 17 -14.67 4.62 1.71
C ALA A 17 -16.17 4.83 1.94
N ALA A 18 -16.96 3.74 1.97
CA ALA A 18 -18.39 3.82 2.27
C ALA A 18 -18.63 4.34 3.70
N ASP A 19 -17.90 3.83 4.69
CA ASP A 19 -18.03 4.22 6.10
C ASP A 19 -17.64 5.68 6.35
N ASN A 20 -16.77 6.25 5.51
CA ASN A 20 -16.27 7.62 5.64
C ASN A 20 -16.87 8.60 4.60
N GLY A 21 -17.81 8.15 3.77
CA GLY A 21 -18.43 8.98 2.73
C GLY A 21 -17.45 9.50 1.67
N LEU A 22 -16.42 8.72 1.37
CA LEU A 22 -15.37 9.06 0.40
C LEU A 22 -15.74 8.57 -1.00
N GLU A 23 -15.55 9.43 -2.00
CA GLU A 23 -15.59 9.02 -3.40
C GLU A 23 -14.21 8.51 -3.84
N ARG A 24 -14.16 7.29 -4.37
CA ARG A 24 -12.95 6.65 -4.92
C ARG A 24 -12.88 6.86 -6.43
N ASP A 25 -12.80 8.13 -6.84
CA ASP A 25 -12.56 8.48 -8.24
C ASP A 25 -11.11 8.16 -8.66
N ASP A 26 -10.76 8.41 -9.92
CA ASP A 26 -9.43 8.03 -10.43
C ASP A 26 -8.30 8.82 -9.76
N ASP A 27 -8.56 10.08 -9.39
CA ASP A 27 -7.61 10.94 -8.69
C ASP A 27 -7.38 10.44 -7.25
N TRP A 28 -8.42 9.96 -6.56
CA TRP A 28 -8.34 9.41 -5.22
C TRP A 28 -7.26 8.32 -5.10
N PHE A 29 -7.18 7.39 -6.05
CA PHE A 29 -6.18 6.30 -5.99
C PHE A 29 -4.76 6.82 -6.11
N VAL A 30 -4.51 7.84 -6.95
CA VAL A 30 -3.18 8.44 -7.11
C VAL A 30 -2.81 9.28 -5.87
N LEU A 31 -3.76 10.03 -5.33
CA LEU A 31 -3.54 10.83 -4.12
C LEU A 31 -3.29 9.94 -2.90
N LYS A 32 -4.02 8.84 -2.74
CA LYS A 32 -3.76 7.86 -1.69
C LYS A 32 -2.36 7.24 -1.81
N LEU A 33 -1.89 6.90 -3.01
CA LEU A 33 -0.50 6.44 -3.20
C LEU A 33 0.53 7.44 -2.68
N GLN A 34 0.30 8.74 -2.91
CA GLN A 34 1.17 9.80 -2.40
C GLN A 34 1.08 9.95 -0.87
N GLU A 35 -0.12 9.79 -0.32
CA GLU A 35 -0.38 9.79 1.13
C GLU A 35 0.39 8.66 1.82
N GLU A 36 0.18 7.40 1.41
CA GLU A 36 0.83 6.22 2.02
C GLU A 36 2.36 6.28 1.89
N MET A 37 2.87 6.75 0.73
CA MET A 37 4.31 6.99 0.56
C MET A 37 4.85 8.03 1.56
N GLY A 38 4.05 9.06 1.85
CA GLY A 38 4.36 10.09 2.84
C GLY A 38 4.41 9.53 4.26
N GLU A 39 3.45 8.69 4.63
CA GLU A 39 3.37 8.04 5.95
C GLU A 39 4.54 7.06 6.16
N LEU A 40 4.79 6.20 5.17
CA LEU A 40 5.98 5.32 5.14
C LEU A 40 7.27 6.11 5.30
N THR A 41 7.43 7.21 4.53
CA THR A 41 8.61 8.08 4.63
C THR A 41 8.74 8.71 6.01
N GLN A 42 7.62 9.08 6.64
CA GLN A 42 7.61 9.63 7.99
C GLN A 42 8.11 8.60 9.01
N ILE A 43 7.63 7.36 8.95
CA ILE A 43 8.10 6.28 9.84
C ILE A 43 9.57 5.96 9.56
N TRP A 44 9.98 5.85 8.29
CA TRP A 44 11.38 5.65 7.91
C TRP A 44 12.33 6.71 8.49
N ASN A 45 11.91 7.98 8.48
CA ASN A 45 12.69 9.05 9.08
C ASN A 45 12.81 8.90 10.60
N LYS A 46 11.75 8.46 11.29
CA LYS A 46 11.81 8.15 12.74
C LYS A 46 12.75 6.98 13.01
N THR A 47 12.68 5.91 12.22
CA THR A 47 13.53 4.71 12.34
C THR A 47 15.01 5.03 12.10
N THR A 48 15.32 5.91 11.14
CA THR A 48 16.70 6.29 10.79
C THR A 48 17.24 7.48 11.58
N GLY A 49 16.54 7.93 12.63
CA GLY A 49 16.99 9.01 13.52
C GLY A 49 16.90 10.43 12.92
N ARG A 50 16.26 10.59 11.76
CA ARG A 50 16.03 11.90 11.09
C ARG A 50 14.70 12.54 11.50
N GLY A 51 13.82 11.79 12.15
CA GLY A 51 12.52 12.23 12.66
C GLY A 51 12.38 12.06 14.18
N ARG A 52 11.48 12.83 14.79
CA ARG A 52 11.17 12.69 16.23
C ARG A 52 10.40 11.39 16.47
N ARG A 53 10.98 10.48 17.27
CA ARG A 53 10.36 9.18 17.64
C ARG A 53 9.10 9.31 18.51
N ARG A 54 8.89 10.46 19.16
CA ARG A 54 7.74 10.73 20.06
C ARG A 54 7.49 9.63 21.11
N GLY A 55 8.55 9.01 21.62
CA GLY A 55 8.46 7.96 22.64
C GLY A 55 8.22 6.54 22.11
N MET A 56 8.16 6.33 20.80
CA MET A 56 8.05 4.99 20.22
C MET A 56 9.31 4.15 20.49
N SER A 57 9.13 2.89 20.88
CA SER A 57 10.20 1.90 20.97
C SER A 57 10.67 1.44 19.58
N ASP A 58 11.77 0.69 19.54
CA ASP A 58 12.31 0.11 18.30
C ASP A 58 11.30 -0.88 17.70
N GLU A 59 10.65 -1.69 18.53
CA GLU A 59 9.63 -2.66 18.12
C GLU A 59 8.40 -1.96 17.53
N GLN A 60 7.92 -0.89 18.19
CA GLN A 60 6.79 -0.11 17.70
C GLN A 60 7.09 0.54 16.35
N LEU A 61 8.34 0.98 16.12
CA LEU A 61 8.75 1.54 14.84
C LEU A 61 8.90 0.48 13.75
N ALA A 62 9.33 -0.73 14.10
CA ALA A 62 9.38 -1.84 13.16
C ALA A 62 7.97 -2.27 12.72
N THR A 63 7.03 -2.38 13.65
CA THR A 63 5.62 -2.65 13.35
C THR A 63 5.03 -1.56 12.48
N ALA A 64 5.15 -0.28 12.89
CA ALA A 64 4.64 0.82 12.08
C ALA A 64 5.23 0.82 10.66
N LEU A 65 6.54 0.55 10.51
CA LEU A 65 7.14 0.52 9.17
C LEU A 65 6.57 -0.59 8.31
N ALA A 66 6.28 -1.76 8.90
CA ALA A 66 5.64 -2.86 8.20
C ALA A 66 4.20 -2.52 7.80
N ASP A 67 3.44 -1.89 8.70
CA ASP A 67 2.05 -1.47 8.48
C ASP A 67 1.97 -0.46 7.32
N GLU A 68 2.75 0.64 7.37
CA GLU A 68 2.78 1.63 6.28
C GLU A 68 3.25 1.05 4.94
N THR A 69 4.14 0.05 4.98
CA THR A 69 4.56 -0.67 3.77
C THR A 69 3.44 -1.53 3.20
N ALA A 70 2.64 -2.14 4.07
CA ALA A 70 1.46 -2.90 3.68
C ALA A 70 0.38 -1.99 3.09
N ASP A 71 0.18 -0.79 3.64
CA ASP A 71 -0.78 0.19 3.13
C ASP A 71 -0.38 0.73 1.76
N LEU A 72 0.90 1.06 1.57
CA LEU A 72 1.44 1.44 0.27
C LEU A 72 1.30 0.30 -0.75
N LEU A 73 1.64 -0.94 -0.37
CA LEU A 73 1.45 -2.11 -1.24
C LEU A 73 -0.02 -2.27 -1.62
N GLY A 74 -0.93 -2.18 -0.65
CA GLY A 74 -2.37 -2.24 -0.86
C GLY A 74 -2.83 -1.23 -1.90
N HIS A 75 -2.42 0.03 -1.77
CA HIS A 75 -2.78 1.07 -2.73
C HIS A 75 -2.16 0.89 -4.11
N VAL A 76 -0.96 0.30 -4.24
CA VAL A 76 -0.40 -0.09 -5.54
C VAL A 76 -1.27 -1.16 -6.22
N LEU A 77 -1.73 -2.15 -5.44
CA LEU A 77 -2.61 -3.22 -5.93
C LEU A 77 -3.98 -2.68 -6.34
N LEU A 78 -4.57 -1.81 -5.52
CA LEU A 78 -5.83 -1.11 -5.80
C LEU A 78 -5.74 -0.24 -7.05
N PHE A 79 -4.65 0.52 -7.20
CA PHE A 79 -4.40 1.33 -8.39
C PHE A 79 -4.29 0.46 -9.65
N ALA A 80 -3.56 -0.66 -9.59
CA ALA A 80 -3.46 -1.59 -10.71
C ALA A 80 -4.83 -2.18 -11.07
N HIS A 81 -5.63 -2.57 -10.07
CA HIS A 81 -6.98 -3.10 -10.26
C HIS A 81 -7.91 -2.07 -10.91
N ARG A 82 -7.97 -0.85 -10.37
CA ARG A 82 -8.80 0.25 -10.88
C ARG A 82 -8.52 0.56 -12.36
N ASN A 83 -7.26 0.45 -12.77
CA ASN A 83 -6.81 0.74 -14.13
C ASN A 83 -6.74 -0.49 -15.06
N GLY A 84 -7.19 -1.67 -14.60
CA GLY A 84 -7.17 -2.90 -15.39
C GLY A 84 -5.76 -3.38 -15.77
N LEU A 85 -4.76 -3.09 -14.95
CA LEU A 85 -3.37 -3.46 -15.22
C LEU A 85 -3.09 -4.91 -14.78
N ASP A 86 -2.54 -5.72 -15.69
CA ASP A 86 -2.00 -7.04 -15.35
C ASP A 86 -0.62 -6.87 -14.69
N LEU A 87 -0.66 -6.67 -13.37
CA LEU A 87 0.53 -6.45 -12.57
C LEU A 87 1.43 -7.69 -12.51
N ALA A 88 0.86 -8.90 -12.52
CA ALA A 88 1.63 -10.14 -12.52
C ALA A 88 2.45 -10.29 -13.81
N ALA A 89 1.82 -10.09 -14.97
CA ALA A 89 2.53 -10.10 -16.25
C ALA A 89 3.52 -8.93 -16.37
N ALA A 90 3.24 -7.77 -15.76
CA ALA A 90 4.18 -6.66 -15.70
C ALA A 90 5.43 -6.99 -14.88
N VAL A 91 5.28 -7.69 -13.75
CA VAL A 91 6.40 -8.17 -12.93
C VAL A 91 7.22 -9.20 -13.69
N GLU A 92 6.59 -10.22 -14.29
CA GLU A 92 7.30 -11.25 -15.07
C GLU A 92 8.10 -10.61 -16.22
N ARG A 93 7.47 -9.71 -16.99
CA ARG A 93 8.12 -9.03 -18.12
C ARG A 93 9.28 -8.12 -17.70
N LYS A 94 9.15 -7.40 -16.58
CA LYS A 94 10.14 -6.37 -16.17
C LYS A 94 11.25 -6.91 -15.28
N TRP A 95 10.95 -7.90 -14.43
CA TRP A 95 11.84 -8.40 -13.40
C TRP A 95 12.27 -9.87 -13.61
N CYS A 96 11.76 -10.54 -14.66
CA CYS A 96 12.15 -11.88 -15.10
C CYS A 96 11.96 -13.01 -14.06
N PHE A 97 11.08 -12.81 -13.07
CA PHE A 97 10.63 -13.87 -12.17
C PHE A 97 9.10 -13.93 -12.15
N ARG A 98 8.55 -15.14 -11.97
CA ARG A 98 7.11 -15.35 -11.80
C ARG A 98 6.74 -15.23 -10.33
N PRO A 99 5.78 -14.37 -9.95
CA PRO A 99 5.06 -14.54 -8.69
C PRO A 99 4.48 -15.95 -8.66
N ARG A 100 4.67 -16.70 -7.56
CA ARG A 100 4.15 -18.08 -7.49
C ARG A 100 2.61 -18.05 -7.55
N GLU A 101 2.06 -18.82 -8.47
CA GLU A 101 0.65 -19.19 -8.51
C GLU A 101 0.53 -20.52 -7.77
N ASP A 102 0.26 -20.47 -6.47
CA ASP A 102 -0.30 -21.64 -5.78
C ASP A 102 -1.83 -21.60 -5.94
#